data_AF-A0A3N5KPF9-F1
#
_entry.id   AF-A0A3N5KPF9-F1
#
_cell.length_a   1.000
_cell.length_b   1.000
_cell.length_c   1.000
_cell.angle_alpha   90.00
_cell.angle_beta   90.00
_cell.angle_gamma   90.00
#
_symmetry.space_group_name_H-M   'P 1'
#
loop_
_entity.id
_entity.type
_entity.pdbx_description
1 polymer ?
#
loop_
_entity_poly.entity_id
_entity_poly.type
_entity_poly.pdbx_seq_one_letter_code
_entity_poly.pdbx_strand_id
1 'polypeptide(L)'
;MSHDGKVGIPRLATGVPGLDAVLGGGLPELSFNILAGAPGSGKTTFAHQIVFANAAPDRPALYFTVLGEPSIKMLRYQQQFQFFDPAKVGTAIRFINLSQVVLEQD
;
A
#
# COMPACT_ATOMS: atom_id res chain seq x y z
N MET A 1 18.19 -31.79 19.86
CA MET A 1 18.87 -30.84 18.95
C MET A 1 18.14 -30.87 17.62
N SER A 2 17.38 -29.83 17.30
CA SER A 2 16.84 -29.62 15.95
C SER A 2 16.88 -28.11 15.68
N HIS A 3 18.01 -27.66 15.14
CA HIS A 3 18.12 -26.35 14.52
C HIS A 3 17.30 -26.43 13.22
N ASP A 4 16.05 -25.97 13.23
CA ASP A 4 15.45 -25.52 11.97
C ASP A 4 16.14 -24.20 11.64
N GLY A 5 17.30 -24.28 10.99
CA GLY A 5 18.22 -23.17 10.70
C GLY A 5 17.69 -22.18 9.67
N LYS A 6 16.38 -21.93 9.67
CA LYS A 6 15.72 -21.02 8.74
C LYS A 6 15.70 -19.61 9.33
N VAL A 7 16.19 -18.66 8.55
CA VAL A 7 16.09 -17.23 8.88
C VAL A 7 14.62 -16.84 8.88
N GLY A 8 14.13 -16.31 10.01
CA GLY A 8 12.78 -15.77 10.11
C GLY A 8 12.67 -14.46 9.34
N ILE A 9 11.69 -14.37 8.43
CA ILE A 9 11.35 -13.12 7.74
C ILE A 9 10.21 -12.46 8.52
N PRO A 10 10.41 -11.24 9.07
CA PRO A 10 9.35 -10.49 9.73
C PRO A 10 8.14 -10.30 8.82
N ARG A 11 6.94 -10.17 9.41
CA ARG A 11 5.69 -10.02 8.68
C ARG A 11 5.07 -8.65 8.95
N LEU A 12 4.73 -7.97 7.87
CA LEU A 12 3.95 -6.75 7.85
C LEU A 12 2.47 -7.08 7.85
N ALA A 13 1.76 -6.73 8.92
CA ALA A 13 0.30 -6.81 8.96
C ALA A 13 -0.31 -5.95 7.84
N THR A 14 -1.27 -6.51 7.11
CA THR A 14 -1.86 -5.82 5.95
C THR A 14 -2.93 -4.82 6.35
N GLY A 15 -3.56 -4.99 7.51
CA GLY A 15 -4.75 -4.24 7.91
C GLY A 15 -5.98 -4.57 7.06
N VAL A 16 -5.92 -5.64 6.26
CA VAL A 16 -7.05 -6.16 5.49
C VAL A 16 -7.70 -7.31 6.29
N PRO A 17 -8.97 -7.17 6.73
CA PRO A 17 -9.64 -8.19 7.52
C PRO A 17 -9.56 -9.58 6.87
N GLY A 18 -9.09 -10.57 7.63
CA GLY A 18 -8.96 -11.96 7.20
C GLY A 18 -7.75 -12.27 6.32
N LEU A 19 -7.13 -11.28 5.67
CA LEU A 19 -6.01 -11.52 4.76
C LEU A 19 -4.75 -11.97 5.48
N ASP A 20 -4.43 -11.38 6.63
CA ASP A 20 -3.22 -11.75 7.38
C ASP A 20 -3.23 -13.23 7.78
N ALA A 21 -4.41 -13.79 8.11
CA ALA A 21 -4.57 -15.21 8.39
C ALA A 21 -4.30 -16.07 7.15
N VAL A 22 -4.81 -15.65 5.98
CA VAL A 22 -4.57 -16.35 4.70
C VAL A 22 -3.09 -16.31 4.30
N LEU A 23 -2.39 -15.21 4.59
CA LEU A 23 -0.98 -15.02 4.26
C LEU A 23 -0.01 -15.59 5.31
N GLY A 24 -0.52 -16.14 6.42
CA GLY A 24 0.31 -16.68 7.50
C GLY A 24 1.00 -15.60 8.34
N GLY A 25 0.30 -14.50 8.63
CA GLY A 25 0.77 -13.40 9.47
C GLY A 25 1.00 -12.08 8.74
N GLY A 26 0.68 -12.01 7.43
CA GLY A 26 0.84 -10.80 6.62
C GLY A 26 1.92 -10.91 5.54
N LEU A 27 2.27 -9.76 4.95
CA LEU A 27 3.26 -9.70 3.87
C LEU A 27 4.68 -9.87 4.43
N PRO A 28 5.58 -10.61 3.78
CA PRO A 28 6.98 -10.63 4.20
C PRO A 28 7.57 -9.22 4.14
N GLU A 29 8.25 -8.77 5.18
CA GLU A 29 8.97 -7.49 5.12
C GLU A 29 10.11 -7.56 4.10
N LEU A 30 10.48 -6.39 3.55
CA LEU A 30 11.55 -6.24 2.56
C LEU A 30 11.32 -7.09 1.28
N SER A 31 10.06 -7.33 0.93
CA SER A 31 9.69 -8.12 -0.24
C SER A 31 9.04 -7.28 -1.35
N PHE A 32 9.16 -7.78 -2.58
CA PHE A 32 8.44 -7.26 -3.74
C PHE A 32 7.21 -8.11 -4.01
N ASN A 33 6.03 -7.50 -3.98
CA ASN A 33 4.74 -8.19 -4.13
C ASN A 33 3.98 -7.64 -5.33
N ILE A 34 3.36 -8.53 -6.10
CA ILE A 34 2.53 -8.16 -7.26
C ILE A 34 1.07 -8.46 -6.93
N LEU A 35 0.22 -7.45 -7.06
CA LEU A 35 -1.23 -7.59 -6.96
C LEU A 35 -1.85 -7.60 -8.36
N ALA A 36 -2.23 -8.78 -8.84
CA ALA A 36 -2.80 -8.97 -10.17
C ALA A 36 -4.31 -9.32 -10.11
N GLY A 37 -5.05 -8.90 -11.13
CA GLY A 37 -6.49 -9.17 -11.23
C GLY A 37 -7.17 -8.32 -12.30
N ALA A 38 -8.37 -8.72 -12.71
CA ALA A 38 -9.16 -8.03 -13.73
C ALA A 38 -9.50 -6.56 -13.34
N PRO A 39 -9.80 -5.67 -14.30
CA PRO A 39 -10.33 -4.34 -13.98
C PRO A 39 -11.54 -4.45 -13.04
N GLY A 40 -11.63 -3.55 -12.06
CA GLY A 40 -12.69 -3.59 -11.04
C GLY A 40 -12.50 -4.61 -9.91
N SER A 41 -11.46 -5.45 -9.92
CA SER A 41 -11.22 -6.46 -8.87
C SER A 41 -10.75 -5.89 -7.52
N GLY A 42 -10.74 -4.56 -7.33
CA GLY A 42 -10.38 -3.92 -6.06
C GLY A 42 -8.88 -3.72 -5.78
N LYS A 43 -7.99 -3.93 -6.76
CA LYS A 43 -6.52 -3.81 -6.58
C LYS A 43 -6.08 -2.49 -5.94
N THR A 44 -6.60 -1.39 -6.47
CA THR A 44 -6.30 -0.05 -5.98
C THR A 44 -6.76 0.16 -4.55
N THR A 45 -7.99 -0.28 -4.22
CA THR A 45 -8.53 -0.21 -2.87
C THR A 45 -7.70 -1.04 -1.90
N PHE A 46 -7.30 -2.24 -2.31
CA PHE A 46 -6.47 -3.13 -1.51
C PHE A 46 -5.08 -2.53 -1.22
N ALA A 47 -4.43 -1.96 -2.24
CA ALA A 47 -3.14 -1.29 -2.07
C ALA A 47 -3.25 -0.10 -1.11
N HIS A 48 -4.32 0.71 -1.24
CA HIS A 48 -4.57 1.79 -0.29
C HIS A 48 -4.80 1.29 1.12
N GLN A 49 -5.58 0.23 1.31
CA GLN A 49 -5.87 -0.29 2.64
C GLN A 49 -4.58 -0.69 3.37
N ILE A 50 -3.64 -1.34 2.66
CA ILE A 50 -2.31 -1.66 3.22
C ILE A 50 -1.54 -0.39 3.57
N VAL A 51 -1.52 0.60 2.66
CA VAL A 51 -0.81 1.88 2.88
C VAL A 51 -1.37 2.64 4.07
N PHE A 52 -2.70 2.80 4.17
CA PHE A 52 -3.35 3.52 5.25
C PHE A 52 -3.23 2.80 6.59
N ALA A 53 -3.26 1.47 6.61
CA ALA A 53 -3.02 0.68 7.82
C ALA A 53 -1.58 0.85 8.34
N ASN A 54 -0.61 0.96 7.44
CA ASN A 54 0.80 0.86 7.80
C ASN A 54 1.54 2.21 7.89
N ALA A 55 1.05 3.26 7.26
CA ALA A 55 1.71 4.56 7.26
C ALA A 55 1.60 5.26 8.62
N ALA A 56 2.75 5.75 9.10
CA ALA A 56 2.91 6.55 10.30
C ALA A 56 4.07 7.54 10.11
N PRO A 57 4.22 8.59 10.94
CA PRO A 57 5.32 9.56 10.81
C PRO A 57 6.73 8.93 10.87
N ASP A 58 6.89 7.88 11.66
CA ASP A 58 8.12 7.08 11.78
C ASP A 58 8.24 5.97 10.71
N ARG A 59 7.17 5.71 9.96
CA ARG A 59 7.13 4.76 8.85
C ARG A 59 6.32 5.32 7.67
N PRO A 60 6.88 6.31 6.93
CA PRO A 60 6.17 6.94 5.83
C PRO A 60 5.98 5.98 4.65
N ALA A 61 4.87 6.14 3.93
CA ALA A 61 4.54 5.38 2.74
C ALA A 61 4.51 6.28 1.50
N LEU A 62 5.05 5.77 0.40
CA LEU A 62 4.98 6.40 -0.92
C LEU A 62 3.98 5.62 -1.78
N TYR A 63 3.03 6.33 -2.37
CA TYR A 63 2.10 5.77 -3.34
C TYR A 63 2.34 6.40 -4.70
N PHE A 64 2.83 5.60 -5.65
CA PHE A 64 3.11 6.06 -7.01
C PHE A 64 1.92 5.78 -7.94
N THR A 65 1.54 6.79 -8.72
CA THR A 65 0.58 6.65 -9.81
C THR A 65 1.26 6.93 -11.14
N VAL A 66 0.89 6.18 -12.17
CA VAL A 66 1.30 6.40 -13.57
C VAL A 66 0.09 6.80 -14.42
N LEU A 67 0.32 7.31 -15.64
CA LEU A 67 -0.65 7.84 -16.61
C LEU A 67 -2.07 7.22 -16.51
N GLY A 68 -3.09 8.09 -16.38
CA GLY A 68 -4.51 7.73 -16.57
C GLY A 68 -5.46 8.14 -15.45
N GLU A 69 -4.98 8.24 -14.20
CA GLU A 69 -5.83 8.56 -13.04
C GLU A 69 -5.19 9.66 -12.18
N PRO A 70 -5.80 10.87 -12.10
CA PRO A 70 -5.36 11.88 -11.15
C PRO A 70 -5.44 11.35 -9.72
N SER A 71 -4.37 11.50 -8.95
CA SER A 71 -4.30 11.11 -7.53
C SER A 71 -5.46 11.70 -6.73
N ILE A 72 -5.89 12.93 -7.05
CA ILE A 72 -7.04 13.59 -6.43
C ILE A 72 -8.37 12.84 -6.67
N LYS A 73 -8.56 12.28 -7.87
CA LYS A 73 -9.76 11.49 -8.21
C LYS A 73 -9.75 10.18 -7.42
N MET A 74 -8.60 9.52 -7.34
CA MET A 74 -8.45 8.31 -6.55
C MET A 74 -8.73 8.58 -5.07
N LEU A 75 -8.10 9.60 -4.48
CA LEU A 75 -8.29 10.01 -3.09
C LEU A 75 -9.76 10.30 -2.78
N ARG A 76 -10.47 10.99 -3.68
CA ARG A 76 -11.90 11.27 -3.54
C ARG A 76 -12.74 9.99 -3.41
N TYR A 77 -12.47 8.96 -4.20
CA TYR A 77 -13.17 7.67 -4.04
C TYR A 77 -12.78 6.95 -2.76
N GLN A 78 -11.51 7.06 -2.35
CA GLN A 78 -11.04 6.38 -1.16
C GLN A 78 -11.66 6.93 0.13
N GLN A 79 -12.05 8.21 0.17
CA GLN A 79 -12.76 8.82 1.30
C GLN A 79 -14.05 8.07 1.71
N GLN A 80 -14.61 7.23 0.84
CA GLN A 80 -15.80 6.44 1.15
C GLN A 80 -15.50 5.18 2.00
N PHE A 81 -14.22 4.79 2.13
CA PHE A 81 -13.83 3.60 2.89
C PHE A 81 -13.41 3.96 4.33
N GLN A 82 -13.70 3.05 5.25
CA GLN A 82 -13.41 3.24 6.68
C GLN A 82 -11.91 3.30 7.02
N PHE A 83 -11.05 2.73 6.18
CA PHE A 83 -9.60 2.79 6.39
C PHE A 83 -8.99 4.15 6.02
N PHE A 84 -9.75 5.01 5.34
CA PHE A 84 -9.22 6.29 4.88
C PHE A 84 -9.09 7.27 6.05
N ASP A 85 -7.87 7.73 6.28
CA ASP A 85 -7.55 8.73 7.29
C ASP A 85 -6.97 9.99 6.61
N PRO A 86 -7.73 11.09 6.51
CA PRO A 86 -7.24 12.32 5.89
C PRO A 86 -6.01 12.90 6.62
N ALA A 87 -5.85 12.66 7.92
CA ALA A 87 -4.73 13.19 8.69
C ALA A 87 -3.38 12.57 8.28
N LYS A 88 -3.40 11.38 7.67
CA LYS A 88 -2.20 10.70 7.16
C LYS A 88 -1.74 11.22 5.80
N VAL A 89 -2.63 11.85 5.02
CA VAL A 89 -2.31 12.31 3.67
C VAL A 89 -1.41 13.55 3.76
N GLY A 90 -0.24 13.51 3.14
CA GLY A 90 0.77 14.57 3.17
C GLY A 90 1.69 14.55 4.39
N THR A 91 1.31 13.84 5.46
CA THR A 91 2.10 13.70 6.69
C THR A 91 2.88 12.38 6.71
N ALA A 92 2.15 11.26 6.61
CA ALA A 92 2.70 9.90 6.62
C ALA A 92 2.59 9.21 5.25
N ILE A 93 1.65 9.63 4.41
CA ILE A 93 1.43 9.08 3.07
C ILE A 93 1.67 10.18 2.04
N ARG A 94 2.60 9.96 1.11
CA ARG A 94 2.84 10.86 -0.02
C ARG A 94 2.42 10.20 -1.33
N PHE A 95 1.51 10.86 -2.04
CA PHE A 95 1.10 10.48 -3.39
C PHE A 95 2.00 11.17 -4.40
N ILE A 96 2.62 10.39 -5.28
CA ILE A 96 3.54 10.88 -6.31
C ILE A 96 3.01 10.47 -7.68
N ASN A 97 2.76 11.46 -8.53
CA ASN A 97 2.41 11.22 -9.91
C ASN A 97 3.68 11.18 -10.76
N LEU A 98 4.11 9.98 -11.15
CA LEU A 98 5.34 9.81 -11.91
C LEU A 98 5.26 10.46 -13.30
N SER A 99 4.07 10.55 -13.88
CA SER A 99 3.87 11.19 -15.18
C SER A 99 4.18 12.69 -15.13
N GLN A 100 3.81 13.37 -14.04
CA GLN A 100 4.14 14.78 -13.86
C GLN A 100 5.64 14.99 -13.64
N VAL A 101 6.27 14.14 -12.83
CA VAL A 101 7.72 14.21 -12.57
C VAL A 101 8.52 14.05 -13.86
N VAL A 102 8.11 13.17 -14.77
CA VAL A 102 8.78 12.99 -16.07
C VAL A 102 8.53 14.20 -16.98
N LEU A 103 7.29 14.70 -17.04
CA LEU A 103 6.94 15.86 -17.89
C LEU A 103 7.57 17.19 -17.42
N GLU A 104 7.92 17.31 -16.14
CA GLU A 104 8.58 18.49 -15.56
C GLU A 104 10.11 18.48 -15.71
N GLN A 105 10.69 17.33 -16.12
CA GLN A 105 12.13 17.17 -16.33
C GLN A 105 12.54 17.28 -17.82
N ASP A 106 11.58 17.44 -18.72
CA ASP A 106 11.75 17.78 -20.13
C ASP A 106 11.48 19.29 -20.37
#